data_AF-A0A496B7J7-F1
#
_entry.id   AF-A0A496B7J7-F1
#
_cell.length_a   1.000
_cell.length_b   1.000
_cell.length_c   1.000
_cell.angle_alpha   90.00
_cell.angle_beta   90.00
_cell.angle_gamma   90.00
#
_symmetry.space_group_name_H-M   'P 1'
#
loop_
_entity.id
_entity.type
_entity.pdbx_description
1 polymer ?
#
loop_
_entity_poly.entity_id
_entity_poly.type
_entity_poly.pdbx_seq_one_letter_code
_entity_poly.pdbx_strand_id
1 'polypeptide(L)'
;MTSKRERIYFQCQIMESIGLLLLTGVFLAGCAATPYPSVEVYMEPVEGRFNAQIDPETAAATVEKKGVAVTIEPVDEVELFALTEDPRLNPYLIVERGGAVEPIYTVFGITVHNRDHRRVLVDDIAVLIDGKDTQYANLSSDYFDSLYDDVDLSHQNPYVPLTYPSYYGYHQSYVDAEALEWGRIVIEDSIFESGKLFSGARRSGLLVFDRLPSDTTDVRIVVPEVRIIHSEGKTDRLQFKFDFRQVLQQNSE
;
A
#
# COMPACT_ATOMS: atom_id res chain seq x y z
N MET A 1 65.93 -31.37 32.13
CA MET A 1 65.61 -31.55 30.69
C MET A 1 64.08 -31.72 30.57
N THR A 2 63.32 -30.68 30.91
CA THR A 2 61.85 -30.77 31.12
C THR A 2 61.25 -29.36 31.08
N SER A 3 61.27 -28.69 29.93
CA SER A 3 60.69 -27.34 29.78
C SER A 3 60.10 -27.04 28.41
N LYS A 4 60.29 -27.91 27.40
CA LYS A 4 59.77 -27.70 26.04
C LYS A 4 58.52 -28.52 25.67
N ARG A 5 58.12 -29.50 26.49
CA ARG A 5 57.04 -30.45 26.13
C ARG A 5 55.63 -30.00 26.53
N GLU A 6 55.50 -29.10 27.51
CA GLU A 6 54.18 -28.67 28.01
C GLU A 6 53.57 -27.48 27.25
N ARG A 7 54.36 -26.71 26.50
CA ARG A 7 53.84 -25.61 25.66
C ARG A 7 53.09 -26.07 24.41
N ILE A 8 53.36 -27.27 23.91
CA ILE A 8 52.82 -27.74 22.63
C ILE A 8 51.39 -28.30 22.81
N TYR A 9 51.09 -28.94 23.94
CA TYR A 9 49.76 -29.47 24.22
C TYR A 9 48.72 -28.38 24.51
N PHE A 10 49.11 -27.26 25.11
CA PHE A 10 48.21 -26.14 25.39
C PHE A 10 47.80 -25.37 24.12
N GLN A 11 48.65 -25.37 23.09
CA GLN A 11 48.34 -24.67 21.82
C GLN A 11 47.43 -25.48 20.88
N CYS A 12 47.49 -26.82 20.90
CA CYS A 12 46.58 -27.64 20.07
C CYS A 12 45.13 -27.64 20.60
N GLN A 13 44.92 -27.58 21.92
CA GLN A 13 43.57 -27.64 22.51
C GLN A 13 42.77 -26.33 22.31
N ILE A 14 43.48 -25.21 22.17
CA ILE A 14 42.89 -23.89 21.86
C ILE A 14 42.49 -23.80 20.38
N MET A 15 43.23 -24.46 19.47
CA MET A 15 42.91 -24.44 18.04
C MET A 15 41.66 -25.28 17.68
N GLU A 16 41.41 -26.40 18.35
CA GLU A 16 40.19 -27.20 18.11
C GLU A 16 38.93 -26.49 18.62
N SER A 17 39.05 -25.71 19.69
CA SER A 17 37.92 -24.98 20.30
C SER A 17 37.50 -23.74 19.50
N ILE A 18 38.44 -23.09 18.79
CA ILE A 18 38.17 -21.90 17.96
C ILE A 18 37.57 -22.31 16.60
N GLY A 19 37.99 -23.46 16.05
CA GLY A 19 37.44 -23.98 14.79
C GLY A 19 35.96 -24.36 14.88
N LEU A 20 35.50 -24.87 16.04
CA LEU A 20 34.10 -25.24 16.24
C LEU A 20 33.19 -24.02 16.50
N LEU A 21 33.72 -22.96 17.11
CA LEU A 21 32.98 -21.73 17.44
C LEU A 21 32.79 -20.81 16.23
N LEU A 22 33.71 -20.85 15.27
CA LEU A 22 33.55 -20.16 13.97
C LEU A 22 32.57 -20.90 13.04
N LEU A 23 32.41 -22.22 13.17
CA LEU A 23 31.45 -23.00 12.39
C LEU A 23 30.02 -22.89 12.92
N THR A 24 29.82 -22.60 14.20
CA THR A 24 28.50 -22.26 14.77
C THR A 24 28.14 -20.77 14.60
N GLY A 25 29.12 -19.86 14.49
CA GLY A 25 28.86 -18.44 14.23
C GLY A 25 28.34 -18.13 12.83
N VAL A 26 28.71 -18.92 11.82
CA VAL A 26 28.24 -18.75 10.43
C VAL A 26 26.79 -19.19 10.23
N PHE A 27 26.24 -20.03 11.13
CA PHE A 27 24.84 -20.47 11.07
C PHE A 27 23.84 -19.50 11.72
N LEU A 28 24.30 -18.47 12.45
CA LEU A 28 23.43 -17.46 13.09
C LEU A 28 23.34 -16.13 12.32
N ALA A 29 24.08 -15.98 11.22
CA ALA A 29 24.00 -14.83 10.32
C ALA A 29 23.00 -15.07 9.17
N GLY A 30 21.97 -15.89 9.40
CA GLY A 30 20.72 -15.76 8.67
C GLY A 30 20.01 -14.50 9.15
N CYS A 31 20.60 -13.32 8.91
CA CYS A 31 19.89 -12.06 9.08
C CYS A 31 18.74 -12.09 8.08
N ALA A 32 17.53 -12.41 8.55
CA ALA A 32 16.34 -12.01 7.84
C ALA A 32 16.44 -10.50 7.69
N ALA A 33 16.67 -10.01 6.47
CA ALA A 33 16.76 -8.59 6.21
C ALA A 33 15.46 -7.94 6.70
N THR A 34 15.58 -6.94 7.57
CA THR A 34 14.42 -6.18 8.05
C THR A 34 13.75 -5.52 6.87
N PRO A 35 12.42 -5.68 6.69
CA PRO A 35 11.72 -5.03 5.61
C PRO A 35 11.97 -3.53 5.58
N TYR A 36 12.23 -2.96 4.40
CA TYR A 36 12.47 -1.53 4.22
C TYR A 36 11.75 -1.03 2.96
N PRO A 37 11.04 0.11 3.06
CA PRO A 37 10.46 0.73 1.89
C PRO A 37 11.48 1.57 1.12
N SER A 38 11.33 1.65 -0.20
CA SER A 38 12.07 2.54 -1.09
C SER A 38 11.11 3.31 -1.97
N VAL A 39 10.93 4.62 -1.72
CA VAL A 39 10.05 5.45 -2.56
C VAL A 39 10.64 5.57 -3.97
N GLU A 40 10.17 4.75 -4.90
CA GLU A 40 10.62 4.77 -6.29
C GLU A 40 9.68 5.56 -7.20
N VAL A 41 8.38 5.54 -6.87
CA VAL A 41 7.30 6.17 -7.64
C VAL A 41 6.47 7.01 -6.70
N TYR A 42 6.26 8.28 -7.04
CA TYR A 42 5.37 9.16 -6.29
C TYR A 42 4.48 9.96 -7.23
N MET A 43 3.39 10.51 -6.69
CA MET A 43 2.37 11.22 -7.44
C MET A 43 2.32 12.69 -7.00
N GLU A 44 2.40 13.61 -7.96
CA GLU A 44 2.33 15.06 -7.72
C GLU A 44 1.01 15.62 -8.26
N PRO A 45 0.23 16.39 -7.48
CA PRO A 45 -0.98 17.03 -7.97
C PRO A 45 -0.66 18.10 -9.03
N VAL A 46 -1.50 18.18 -10.06
CA VAL A 46 -1.35 19.17 -11.13
C VAL A 46 -2.01 20.49 -10.72
N GLU A 47 -1.20 21.52 -10.51
CA GLU A 47 -1.67 22.86 -10.13
C GLU A 47 -2.62 23.49 -11.16
N GLY A 48 -3.52 24.35 -10.67
CA GLY A 48 -4.40 25.18 -11.50
C GLY A 48 -5.53 24.41 -12.21
N ARG A 49 -5.67 23.10 -11.98
CA ARG A 49 -6.76 22.28 -12.52
C ARG A 49 -7.92 22.16 -11.52
N PHE A 50 -9.15 22.19 -12.04
CA PHE A 50 -10.40 22.00 -11.30
C PHE A 50 -10.62 22.88 -10.05
N ASN A 51 -9.87 23.99 -9.94
CA ASN A 51 -9.82 24.83 -8.74
C ASN A 51 -9.42 24.05 -7.47
N ALA A 52 -8.54 23.04 -7.62
CA ALA A 52 -8.00 22.32 -6.49
C ALA A 52 -7.04 23.20 -5.68
N GLN A 53 -7.19 23.17 -4.36
CA GLN A 53 -6.21 23.69 -3.40
C GLN A 53 -5.24 22.58 -3.06
N ILE A 54 -3.94 22.83 -3.21
CA ILE A 54 -2.89 21.82 -3.03
C ILE A 54 -2.13 22.11 -1.74
N ASP A 55 -1.99 21.09 -0.90
CA ASP A 55 -1.08 21.09 0.23
C ASP A 55 0.33 20.72 -0.28
N PRO A 56 1.34 21.60 -0.15
CA PRO A 56 2.69 21.32 -0.63
C PRO A 56 3.45 20.30 0.22
N GLU A 57 3.02 20.04 1.47
CA GLU A 57 3.70 19.10 2.36
C GLU A 57 3.28 17.66 2.08
N THR A 58 1.98 17.43 1.86
CA THR A 58 1.45 16.07 1.67
C THR A 58 0.99 15.79 0.24
N ALA A 59 1.10 16.76 -0.66
CA ALA A 59 0.61 16.66 -2.03
C ALA A 59 -0.92 16.44 -2.13
N ALA A 60 -1.66 16.65 -1.03
CA ALA A 60 -3.11 16.52 -1.00
C ALA A 60 -3.80 17.63 -1.81
N ALA A 61 -4.72 17.23 -2.70
CA ALA A 61 -5.51 18.13 -3.53
C ALA A 61 -6.96 18.17 -3.04
N THR A 62 -7.48 19.37 -2.74
CA THR A 62 -8.84 19.58 -2.23
C THR A 62 -9.69 20.40 -3.18
N VAL A 63 -10.88 19.91 -3.55
CA VAL A 63 -11.87 20.63 -4.36
C VAL A 63 -13.16 20.77 -3.56
N GLU A 64 -13.67 22.00 -3.46
CA GLU A 64 -14.95 22.29 -2.82
C GLU A 64 -16.01 22.67 -3.86
N LYS A 65 -17.19 22.02 -3.79
CA LYS A 65 -18.35 22.33 -4.63
C LYS A 65 -19.60 22.35 -3.80
N LYS A 66 -20.33 23.46 -3.86
CA LYS A 66 -21.61 23.67 -3.16
C LYS A 66 -21.52 23.18 -1.69
N GLY A 67 -20.52 23.57 -0.89
CA GLY A 67 -20.47 23.18 0.53
C GLY A 67 -20.14 21.70 0.82
N VAL A 68 -19.65 20.96 -0.18
CA VAL A 68 -19.00 19.64 0.00
C VAL A 68 -17.55 19.76 -0.47
N ALA A 69 -16.62 19.39 0.41
CA ALA A 69 -15.20 19.34 0.09
C ALA A 69 -14.76 17.90 -0.08
N VAL A 70 -14.00 17.62 -1.15
CA VAL A 70 -13.34 16.34 -1.39
C VAL A 70 -11.84 16.59 -1.45
N THR A 71 -11.09 15.81 -0.70
CA THR A 71 -9.62 15.81 -0.68
C THR A 71 -9.13 14.47 -1.18
N ILE A 72 -8.15 14.49 -2.09
CA ILE A 72 -7.44 13.31 -2.59
C ILE A 72 -5.96 13.49 -2.31
N GLU A 73 -5.35 12.48 -1.72
CA GLU A 73 -3.96 12.48 -1.29
C GLU A 73 -3.26 11.24 -1.86
N PRO A 74 -2.13 11.37 -2.54
CA PRO A 74 -1.37 10.20 -2.97
C PRO A 74 -0.77 9.51 -1.75
N VAL A 75 -0.89 8.18 -1.68
CA VAL A 75 -0.30 7.41 -0.58
C VAL A 75 1.01 6.80 -1.07
N ASP A 76 2.11 7.16 -0.44
CA ASP A 76 3.42 6.64 -0.81
C ASP A 76 3.73 5.29 -0.15
N GLU A 77 4.84 4.68 -0.53
CA GLU A 77 5.24 3.38 -0.02
C GLU A 77 5.53 3.38 1.49
N VAL A 78 6.03 4.48 2.03
CA VAL A 78 6.34 4.60 3.46
C VAL A 78 5.05 4.66 4.27
N GLU A 79 4.06 5.41 3.78
CA GLU A 79 2.74 5.48 4.38
C GLU A 79 1.99 4.15 4.29
N LEU A 80 2.04 3.47 3.13
CA LEU A 80 1.48 2.13 2.99
C LEU A 80 2.16 1.15 3.94
N PHE A 81 3.49 1.17 4.04
CA PHE A 81 4.28 0.33 4.95
C PHE A 81 3.85 0.53 6.41
N ALA A 82 3.50 1.74 6.80
CA ALA A 82 3.07 2.08 8.15
C ALA A 82 1.64 1.62 8.51
N LEU A 83 0.84 1.10 7.56
CA LEU A 83 -0.52 0.61 7.85
C LEU A 83 -0.55 -0.63 8.75
N THR A 84 0.55 -1.37 8.86
CA THR A 84 0.65 -2.63 9.60
C THR A 84 1.98 -2.72 10.36
N GLU A 85 1.97 -3.30 11.56
CA GLU A 85 3.22 -3.54 12.31
C GLU A 85 4.14 -4.56 11.62
N ASP A 86 3.58 -5.61 11.02
CA ASP A 86 4.30 -6.53 10.14
C ASP A 86 3.89 -6.28 8.67
N PRO A 87 4.79 -5.79 7.81
CA PRO A 87 4.51 -5.52 6.39
C PRO A 87 4.06 -6.74 5.59
N ARG A 88 4.30 -7.97 6.07
CA ARG A 88 3.81 -9.19 5.44
C ARG A 88 2.29 -9.36 5.56
N LEU A 89 1.68 -8.73 6.56
CA LEU A 89 0.23 -8.71 6.77
C LEU A 89 -0.46 -7.62 5.92
N ASN A 90 0.34 -6.73 5.31
CA ASN A 90 -0.18 -5.60 4.56
C ASN A 90 -0.69 -6.02 3.19
N PRO A 91 -1.95 -5.73 2.86
CA PRO A 91 -2.53 -6.22 1.62
C PRO A 91 -2.15 -5.45 0.36
N TYR A 92 -1.42 -4.34 0.54
CA TYR A 92 -1.02 -3.45 -0.53
C TYR A 92 0.45 -3.59 -0.91
N LEU A 93 1.19 -4.44 -0.20
CA LEU A 93 2.65 -4.57 -0.31
C LEU A 93 3.07 -6.01 -0.57
N ILE A 94 4.24 -6.16 -1.21
CA ILE A 94 5.00 -7.40 -1.24
C ILE A 94 6.32 -7.16 -0.53
N VAL A 95 6.69 -8.09 0.34
CA VAL A 95 8.01 -8.14 0.98
C VAL A 95 8.88 -9.17 0.26
N GLU A 96 9.94 -8.72 -0.39
CA GLU A 96 10.89 -9.58 -1.06
C GLU A 96 11.79 -10.35 -0.08
N ARG A 97 12.45 -11.42 -0.58
CA ARG A 97 13.42 -12.20 0.22
C ARG A 97 14.58 -11.36 0.76
N GLY A 98 14.94 -10.28 0.05
CA GLY A 98 15.97 -9.32 0.45
C GLY A 98 15.52 -8.27 1.46
N GLY A 99 14.25 -8.29 1.88
CA GLY A 99 13.65 -7.27 2.74
C GLY A 99 13.22 -6.01 1.99
N ALA A 100 13.42 -5.91 0.68
CA ALA A 100 12.82 -4.82 -0.08
C ALA A 100 11.29 -4.95 -0.02
N VAL A 101 10.60 -3.83 0.14
CA VAL A 101 9.15 -3.76 0.06
C VAL A 101 8.78 -3.07 -1.23
N GLU A 102 7.71 -3.53 -1.88
CA GLU A 102 7.16 -2.86 -3.04
C GLU A 102 5.64 -2.76 -2.96
N PRO A 103 5.04 -1.61 -3.32
CA PRO A 103 3.61 -1.48 -3.46
C PRO A 103 3.15 -2.23 -4.71
N ILE A 104 2.04 -2.94 -4.60
CA ILE A 104 1.44 -3.69 -5.73
C ILE A 104 0.19 -3.06 -6.30
N TYR A 105 -0.21 -1.91 -5.75
CA TYR A 105 -1.34 -1.10 -6.19
C TYR A 105 -0.95 0.37 -6.27
N THR A 106 -1.75 1.14 -7.00
CA THR A 106 -1.72 2.61 -6.93
C THR A 106 -2.80 3.05 -5.95
N VAL A 107 -2.41 3.72 -4.86
CA VAL A 107 -3.30 4.02 -3.73
C VAL A 107 -3.41 5.53 -3.51
N PHE A 108 -4.64 5.99 -3.28
CA PHE A 108 -4.92 7.37 -2.88
C PHE A 108 -5.80 7.39 -1.63
N GLY A 109 -5.48 8.24 -0.67
CA GLY A 109 -6.37 8.62 0.40
C GLY A 109 -7.48 9.52 -0.15
N ILE A 110 -8.72 9.25 0.22
CA ILE A 110 -9.87 10.13 -0.05
C ILE A 110 -10.46 10.59 1.27
N THR A 111 -10.84 11.87 1.34
CA THR A 111 -11.67 12.41 2.41
C THR A 111 -12.82 13.21 1.81
N VAL A 112 -14.05 12.86 2.17
CA VAL A 112 -15.26 13.61 1.79
C VAL A 112 -15.84 14.27 3.04
N HIS A 113 -15.98 15.59 3.00
CA HIS A 113 -16.47 16.41 4.10
C HIS A 113 -17.73 17.17 3.68
N ASN A 114 -18.84 16.85 4.33
CA ASN A 114 -20.08 17.60 4.19
C ASN A 114 -20.06 18.81 5.13
N ARG A 115 -19.83 20.01 4.60
CA ARG A 115 -19.73 21.24 5.40
C ARG A 115 -21.10 21.84 5.70
N ASP A 116 -21.94 21.93 4.67
CA ASP A 116 -23.11 22.83 4.71
C ASP A 116 -24.47 22.13 4.60
N HIS A 117 -24.51 20.84 4.26
CA HIS A 117 -25.77 20.16 3.96
C HIS A 117 -26.27 19.30 5.10
N ARG A 118 -27.59 19.20 5.23
CA ARG A 118 -28.20 18.28 6.19
C ARG A 118 -27.81 16.82 5.90
N ARG A 119 -27.72 16.46 4.63
CA ARG A 119 -27.41 15.09 4.20
C ARG A 119 -26.77 15.05 2.81
N VAL A 120 -25.64 14.38 2.74
CA VAL A 120 -24.93 14.01 1.51
C VAL A 120 -24.83 12.49 1.46
N LEU A 121 -25.04 11.91 0.27
CA LEU A 121 -24.72 10.52 -0.02
C LEU A 121 -23.45 10.49 -0.85
N VAL A 122 -22.56 9.56 -0.57
CA VAL A 122 -21.33 9.33 -1.33
C VAL A 122 -21.34 7.86 -1.77
N ASP A 123 -21.09 7.63 -3.05
CA ASP A 123 -20.87 6.27 -3.59
C ASP A 123 -19.46 5.76 -3.25
N ASP A 124 -19.11 4.54 -3.63
CA ASP A 124 -17.76 3.96 -3.46
C ASP A 124 -16.98 3.82 -4.79
N ILE A 125 -17.64 3.97 -5.93
CA ILE A 125 -17.02 3.77 -7.24
C ILE A 125 -16.25 5.02 -7.69
N ALA A 126 -14.93 4.92 -7.72
CA ALA A 126 -14.02 5.88 -8.33
C ALA A 126 -13.41 5.31 -9.63
N VAL A 127 -12.98 6.20 -10.52
CA VAL A 127 -12.30 5.83 -11.76
C VAL A 127 -11.01 6.62 -11.90
N LEU A 128 -9.91 5.92 -12.14
CA LEU A 128 -8.64 6.49 -12.56
C LEU A 128 -8.53 6.39 -14.08
N ILE A 129 -8.10 7.47 -14.72
CA ILE A 129 -7.89 7.57 -16.17
C ILE A 129 -6.43 7.95 -16.41
N ASP A 130 -5.69 7.14 -17.17
CA ASP A 130 -4.30 7.45 -17.53
C ASP A 130 -4.20 8.43 -18.71
N GLY A 131 -2.97 8.85 -19.05
CA GLY A 131 -2.70 9.72 -20.21
C GLY A 131 -3.00 9.10 -21.58
N LYS A 132 -3.31 7.80 -21.64
CA LYS A 132 -3.71 7.04 -22.85
C LYS A 132 -5.24 6.82 -22.90
N ASP A 133 -6.00 7.46 -22.00
CA ASP A 133 -7.44 7.30 -21.80
C ASP A 133 -7.88 5.89 -21.35
N THR A 134 -6.95 5.06 -20.88
CA THR A 134 -7.24 3.78 -20.22
C THR A 134 -7.92 4.06 -18.89
N GLN A 135 -8.99 3.32 -18.60
CA GLN A 135 -9.77 3.49 -17.38
C GLN A 135 -9.57 2.32 -16.44
N TYR A 136 -9.35 2.64 -15.17
CA TYR A 136 -9.18 1.70 -14.08
C TYR A 136 -10.25 2.00 -13.04
N ALA A 137 -11.10 1.02 -12.72
CA ALA A 137 -12.01 1.13 -11.60
C ALA A 137 -11.23 0.92 -10.30
N ASN A 138 -11.67 1.55 -9.21
CA ASN A 138 -11.10 1.20 -7.91
C ASN A 138 -11.52 -0.22 -7.51
N LEU A 139 -10.61 -0.89 -6.81
CA LEU A 139 -10.80 -2.22 -6.26
C LEU A 139 -11.65 -2.12 -4.99
N SER A 140 -12.69 -2.94 -4.90
CA SER A 140 -13.63 -3.00 -3.77
C SER A 140 -13.18 -4.03 -2.73
N SER A 141 -13.79 -4.00 -1.54
CA SER A 141 -13.60 -5.07 -0.54
C SER A 141 -13.91 -6.45 -1.15
N ASP A 142 -15.00 -6.57 -1.91
CA ASP A 142 -15.39 -7.82 -2.58
C ASP A 142 -14.28 -8.38 -3.50
N TYR A 143 -13.50 -7.51 -4.16
CA TYR A 143 -12.36 -7.94 -4.97
C TYR A 143 -11.32 -8.63 -4.08
N PHE A 144 -10.94 -8.01 -2.96
CA PHE A 144 -9.97 -8.57 -2.02
C PHE A 144 -10.50 -9.83 -1.34
N ASP A 145 -11.77 -9.87 -0.98
CA ASP A 145 -12.40 -11.06 -0.40
C ASP A 145 -12.29 -12.26 -1.35
N SER A 146 -12.52 -12.05 -2.64
CA SER A 146 -12.37 -13.10 -3.65
C SER A 146 -10.93 -13.61 -3.77
N LEU A 147 -9.93 -12.72 -3.63
CA LEU A 147 -8.52 -13.11 -3.67
C LEU A 147 -8.14 -14.00 -2.47
N TYR A 148 -8.72 -13.73 -1.30
CA TYR A 148 -8.45 -14.49 -0.08
C TYR A 148 -9.21 -15.82 -0.03
N ASP A 149 -10.42 -15.89 -0.58
CA ASP A 149 -11.22 -17.12 -0.64
C ASP A 149 -10.57 -18.20 -1.52
N ASP A 150 -9.80 -17.78 -2.54
CA ASP A 150 -9.12 -18.68 -3.48
C ASP A 150 -7.77 -19.23 -2.96
N VAL A 151 -7.40 -18.93 -1.71
CA VAL A 151 -6.13 -19.41 -1.12
C VAL A 151 -6.28 -20.82 -0.52
N ASP A 152 -5.65 -21.81 -1.17
CA ASP A 152 -5.58 -23.18 -0.67
C ASP A 152 -4.51 -23.35 0.42
N LEU A 153 -4.94 -23.27 1.68
CA LEU A 153 -4.09 -23.51 2.86
C LEU A 153 -3.67 -24.98 3.04
N SER A 154 -4.22 -25.93 2.27
CA SER A 154 -3.89 -27.35 2.42
C SER A 154 -2.50 -27.73 1.90
N HIS A 155 -1.90 -26.87 1.06
CA HIS A 155 -0.56 -27.02 0.53
C HIS A 155 0.42 -26.03 1.18
N GLN A 156 0.54 -26.03 2.52
CA GLN A 156 1.65 -25.39 3.23
C GLN A 156 2.97 -26.07 2.83
N ASN A 157 3.53 -25.69 1.69
CA ASN A 157 4.81 -26.18 1.22
C ASN A 157 5.91 -25.33 1.86
N PRO A 158 6.76 -25.88 2.75
CA PRO A 158 7.81 -25.11 3.45
C PRO A 158 8.94 -24.62 2.52
N TYR A 159 8.86 -24.89 1.22
CA TYR A 159 9.84 -24.48 0.21
C TYR A 159 9.19 -23.61 -0.86
N VAL A 160 9.40 -22.30 -0.74
CA VAL A 160 8.94 -21.25 -1.65
C VAL A 160 9.61 -21.40 -3.03
N PRO A 161 8.86 -21.52 -4.15
CA PRO A 161 9.45 -21.60 -5.49
C PRO A 161 10.16 -20.29 -5.89
N LEU A 162 11.14 -20.42 -6.78
CA LEU A 162 12.24 -19.49 -7.05
C LEU A 162 12.06 -18.61 -8.32
N THR A 163 10.84 -18.36 -8.80
CA THR A 163 10.65 -17.64 -10.08
C THR A 163 9.28 -16.93 -10.19
N TYR A 164 9.28 -15.60 -10.39
CA TYR A 164 8.17 -14.79 -10.93
C TYR A 164 8.10 -14.97 -12.47
N PRO A 165 6.94 -15.28 -13.12
CA PRO A 165 6.00 -14.26 -13.68
C PRO A 165 4.54 -14.78 -13.95
N SER A 166 3.51 -14.09 -14.48
CA SER A 166 3.21 -12.72 -14.96
C SER A 166 1.71 -12.43 -14.72
N TYR A 167 1.31 -11.20 -14.36
CA TYR A 167 -0.07 -10.78 -14.00
C TYR A 167 -0.51 -11.16 -12.56
N TYR A 168 0.13 -10.55 -11.56
CA TYR A 168 -0.28 -10.48 -10.14
C TYR A 168 -0.79 -11.79 -9.50
N GLY A 169 0.13 -12.74 -9.30
CA GLY A 169 -0.09 -13.92 -8.46
C GLY A 169 0.03 -13.58 -6.97
N TYR A 170 -1.11 -13.23 -6.36
CA TYR A 170 -1.31 -12.80 -4.97
C TYR A 170 -0.91 -13.82 -3.87
N HIS A 171 -0.43 -15.00 -4.24
CA HIS A 171 -0.23 -16.13 -3.31
C HIS A 171 1.02 -16.06 -2.43
N GLN A 172 1.90 -15.05 -2.55
CA GLN A 172 3.20 -15.05 -1.85
C GLN A 172 3.22 -14.30 -0.52
N SER A 173 2.36 -13.31 -0.28
CA SER A 173 2.28 -12.59 1.00
C SER A 173 1.42 -13.30 2.06
N TYR A 174 0.48 -14.17 1.66
CA TYR A 174 -0.54 -14.76 2.53
C TYR A 174 -0.46 -16.27 2.69
N VAL A 175 0.76 -16.80 2.89
CA VAL A 175 0.98 -18.26 2.91
C VAL A 175 0.50 -18.89 4.23
N ASP A 176 0.10 -18.09 5.22
CA ASP A 176 -0.51 -18.56 6.46
C ASP A 176 -1.86 -17.88 6.75
N ALA A 177 -2.67 -18.55 7.58
CA ALA A 177 -4.04 -18.13 7.90
C ALA A 177 -4.11 -16.82 8.69
N GLU A 178 -3.07 -16.50 9.45
CA GLU A 178 -2.98 -15.27 10.24
C GLU A 178 -2.83 -14.05 9.32
N ALA A 179 -1.96 -14.14 8.32
CA ALA A 179 -1.81 -13.10 7.30
C ALA A 179 -3.11 -12.87 6.51
N LEU A 180 -3.87 -13.92 6.21
CA LEU A 180 -5.17 -13.81 5.55
C LEU A 180 -6.21 -13.09 6.43
N GLU A 181 -6.32 -13.47 7.70
CA GLU A 181 -7.29 -12.88 8.64
C GLU A 181 -6.97 -11.40 8.87
N TRP A 182 -5.71 -11.07 9.18
CA TRP A 182 -5.29 -9.69 9.35
C TRP A 182 -5.38 -8.87 8.08
N GLY A 183 -5.04 -9.45 6.93
CA GLY A 183 -5.19 -8.81 5.63
C GLY A 183 -6.63 -8.36 5.36
N ARG A 184 -7.63 -9.19 5.71
CA ARG A 184 -9.05 -8.80 5.61
C ARG A 184 -9.40 -7.63 6.51
N ILE A 185 -8.97 -7.68 7.78
CA ILE A 185 -9.20 -6.58 8.73
C ILE A 185 -8.63 -5.27 8.19
N VAL A 186 -7.40 -5.28 7.66
CA VAL A 186 -6.78 -4.08 7.07
C VAL A 186 -7.58 -3.57 5.88
N ILE A 187 -8.07 -4.45 4.99
CA ILE A 187 -8.92 -4.08 3.86
C ILE A 187 -10.22 -3.43 4.34
N GLU A 188 -10.96 -4.09 5.24
CA GLU A 188 -12.24 -3.61 5.78
C GLU A 188 -12.09 -2.24 6.45
N ASP A 189 -11.02 -2.03 7.21
CA ASP A 189 -10.79 -0.79 7.95
C ASP A 189 -10.27 0.36 7.07
N SER A 190 -9.65 0.06 5.93
CA SER A 190 -8.94 1.07 5.12
C SER A 190 -9.66 1.47 3.84
N ILE A 191 -10.39 0.58 3.15
CA ILE A 191 -11.04 0.92 1.87
C ILE A 191 -12.16 1.95 2.06
N PHE A 192 -12.26 2.89 1.12
CA PHE A 192 -13.35 3.85 1.11
C PHE A 192 -14.67 3.20 0.68
N GLU A 193 -15.66 3.24 1.57
CA GLU A 193 -17.00 2.74 1.29
C GLU A 193 -18.07 3.83 1.13
N SER A 194 -19.12 3.49 0.37
CA SER A 194 -20.30 4.32 0.21
C SER A 194 -20.99 4.61 1.54
N GLY A 195 -21.56 5.81 1.69
CA GLY A 195 -22.06 6.24 2.98
C GLY A 195 -22.93 7.49 2.97
N LYS A 196 -23.47 7.79 4.16
CA LYS A 196 -24.28 8.98 4.42
C LYS A 196 -23.53 9.92 5.34
N LEU A 197 -23.31 11.15 4.88
CA LEU A 197 -22.67 12.21 5.65
C LEU A 197 -23.71 13.24 6.09
N PHE A 198 -23.88 13.40 7.40
CA PHE A 198 -24.66 14.49 7.97
C PHE A 198 -23.83 15.78 8.03
N SER A 199 -24.47 16.89 8.37
CA SER A 199 -23.81 18.19 8.46
C SER A 199 -22.57 18.14 9.37
N GLY A 200 -21.43 18.60 8.86
CA GLY A 200 -20.13 18.59 9.55
C GLY A 200 -19.43 17.23 9.55
N ALA A 201 -20.07 16.15 9.09
CA ALA A 201 -19.48 14.82 9.08
C ALA A 201 -18.44 14.68 7.97
N ARG A 202 -17.43 13.85 8.26
CA ARG A 202 -16.37 13.45 7.33
C ARG A 202 -16.34 11.94 7.20
N ARG A 203 -15.99 11.44 6.03
CA ARG A 203 -15.59 10.05 5.82
C ARG A 203 -14.29 10.02 5.04
N SER A 204 -13.41 9.13 5.44
CA SER A 204 -12.11 8.91 4.83
C SER A 204 -11.90 7.43 4.56
N GLY A 205 -10.96 7.12 3.66
CA GLY A 205 -10.57 5.75 3.31
C GLY A 205 -9.61 5.78 2.12
N LEU A 206 -9.28 4.61 1.61
CA LEU A 206 -8.37 4.40 0.48
C LEU A 206 -9.16 4.11 -0.80
N LEU A 207 -8.74 4.76 -1.89
CA LEU A 207 -9.04 4.37 -3.26
C LEU A 207 -7.85 3.57 -3.77
N VAL A 208 -8.08 2.29 -4.02
CA VAL A 208 -7.04 1.35 -4.48
C VAL A 208 -7.27 1.04 -5.95
N PHE A 209 -6.25 1.17 -6.79
CA PHE A 209 -6.29 0.85 -8.21
C PHE A 209 -5.17 -0.13 -8.55
N ASP A 210 -5.32 -0.86 -9.65
CA ASP A 210 -4.21 -1.63 -10.22
C ASP A 210 -2.95 -0.77 -10.34
N ARG A 211 -1.78 -1.35 -10.07
CA ARG A 211 -0.50 -0.63 -10.18
C ARG A 211 -0.32 -0.13 -11.61
N LEU A 212 -0.14 1.17 -11.73
CA LEU A 212 0.10 1.81 -13.01
C LEU A 212 1.47 1.43 -13.57
N PRO A 213 1.59 1.28 -14.91
CA PRO A 213 2.88 1.16 -15.56
C PRO A 213 3.82 2.31 -15.20
N SER A 214 5.11 2.04 -15.09
CA SER A 214 6.13 3.05 -14.77
C SER A 214 6.26 4.15 -15.82
N ASP A 215 5.83 3.91 -17.07
CA ASP A 215 5.78 4.89 -18.16
C ASP A 215 4.52 5.78 -18.14
N THR A 216 3.61 5.58 -17.18
CA THR A 216 2.45 6.45 -16.99
C THR A 216 2.92 7.81 -16.50
N THR A 217 2.48 8.89 -17.16
CA THR A 217 2.88 10.26 -16.79
C THR A 217 1.75 11.01 -16.10
N ASP A 218 0.64 11.23 -16.79
CA ASP A 218 -0.48 12.00 -16.27
C ASP A 218 -1.64 11.06 -15.93
N VAL A 219 -2.29 11.31 -14.80
CA VAL A 219 -3.44 10.53 -14.34
C VAL A 219 -4.54 11.47 -13.86
N ARG A 220 -5.79 11.06 -14.06
CA ARG A 220 -6.97 11.76 -13.57
C ARG A 220 -7.82 10.84 -12.73
N ILE A 221 -8.14 11.27 -11.52
CA ILE A 221 -9.08 10.59 -10.65
C ILE A 221 -10.42 11.28 -10.76
N VAL A 222 -11.45 10.51 -11.12
CA VAL A 222 -12.86 10.85 -10.99
C VAL A 222 -13.36 10.16 -9.73
N VAL A 223 -13.61 10.94 -8.69
CA VAL A 223 -14.01 10.40 -7.38
C VAL A 223 -15.45 9.87 -7.40
N PRO A 224 -15.88 9.13 -6.36
CA PRO A 224 -17.24 8.62 -6.29
C PRO A 224 -18.34 9.68 -6.38
N GLU A 225 -19.51 9.29 -6.90
CA GLU A 225 -20.64 10.20 -7.06
C GLU A 225 -21.07 10.76 -5.70
N VAL A 226 -21.12 12.08 -5.59
CA VAL A 226 -21.58 12.78 -4.40
C VAL A 226 -22.96 13.37 -4.69
N ARG A 227 -23.96 13.01 -3.88
CA ARG A 227 -25.34 13.47 -4.02
C ARG A 227 -25.77 14.27 -2.80
N ILE A 228 -26.10 15.54 -2.99
CA ILE A 228 -26.74 16.35 -1.95
C ILE A 228 -28.24 16.05 -1.95
N ILE A 229 -28.81 15.74 -0.79
CA ILE A 229 -30.24 15.47 -0.66
C ILE A 229 -30.94 16.65 0.03
N HIS A 230 -31.75 17.37 -0.75
CA HIS A 230 -32.52 18.53 -0.27
C HIS A 230 -33.77 18.09 0.50
N SER A 231 -34.30 18.99 1.34
CA SER A 231 -35.52 18.76 2.14
C SER A 231 -36.75 18.43 1.28
N GLU A 232 -36.81 18.94 0.06
CA GLU A 232 -37.89 18.72 -0.91
C GLU A 232 -37.76 17.39 -1.68
N GLY A 233 -36.74 16.57 -1.38
CA GLY A 233 -36.46 15.32 -2.09
C GLY A 233 -35.73 15.49 -3.43
N LYS A 234 -35.46 16.73 -3.86
CA LYS A 234 -34.56 17.01 -4.98
C LYS A 234 -33.13 16.58 -4.65
N THR A 235 -32.39 16.15 -5.67
CA THR A 235 -31.00 15.72 -5.52
C THR A 235 -30.10 16.48 -6.49
N ASP A 236 -28.99 17.01 -5.97
CA ASP A 236 -27.91 17.54 -6.81
C ASP A 236 -26.80 16.51 -6.89
N ARG A 237 -26.36 16.18 -8.10
CA ARG A 237 -25.21 15.32 -8.35
C ARG A 237 -23.96 16.18 -8.56
N LEU A 238 -22.92 15.86 -7.80
CA LEU A 238 -21.62 16.50 -7.87
C LEU A 238 -20.59 15.48 -8.34
N GLN A 239 -19.77 15.91 -9.30
CA GLN A 239 -18.61 15.15 -9.76
C GLN A 239 -17.36 15.94 -9.40
N PHE A 240 -16.38 15.30 -8.79
CA PHE A 240 -15.06 15.90 -8.52
C PHE A 240 -14.01 15.17 -9.34
N LYS A 241 -12.98 15.93 -9.73
CA LYS A 241 -11.89 15.46 -10.57
C LYS A 241 -10.60 16.05 -10.06
N PHE A 242 -9.55 15.25 -10.10
CA PHE A 242 -8.21 15.60 -9.64
C PHE A 242 -7.22 15.09 -10.67
N ASP A 243 -6.25 15.91 -11.06
CA ASP A 243 -5.19 15.53 -11.99
C ASP A 243 -3.90 15.39 -11.17
N PHE A 244 -3.17 14.30 -11.39
CA PHE A 244 -1.86 14.03 -10.81
C PHE A 244 -0.86 13.67 -11.91
N ARG A 245 0.42 13.75 -11.58
CA ARG A 245 1.53 13.29 -12.39
C ARG A 245 2.35 12.26 -11.62
N GLN A 246 2.60 11.13 -12.24
CA GLN A 246 3.53 10.14 -11.72
C GLN A 246 4.97 10.59 -12.02
N VAL A 247 5.82 10.53 -11.00
CA VAL A 247 7.24 10.88 -11.10
C VAL A 247 8.07 9.71 -10.57
N LEU A 248 9.12 9.36 -11.33
CA LEU A 248 10.07 8.31 -10.95
C LEU A 248 11.26 8.96 -10.23
N GLN A 249 11.57 8.50 -9.04
CA GLN A 249 12.79 8.89 -8.35
C GLN A 249 13.96 8.09 -8.94
N GLN A 250 14.84 8.75 -9.71
CA GLN A 250 16.10 8.13 -10.13
C GLN A 250 17.02 8.01 -8.91
N ASN A 251 17.13 6.81 -8.36
CA ASN A 251 18.23 6.48 -7.46
C ASN A 251 19.53 6.56 -8.28
N SER A 252 20.26 7.65 -8.10
CA SER A 252 21.62 7.80 -8.64
C SER A 252 22.53 6.91 -7.80
N GLU A 253 22.97 5.78 -8.36
CA GLU A 253 24.07 4.97 -7.81
C GLU A 253 25.38 5.78 -7.71
#